data_AF-A0A8T3SX88-F1
#
_entry.id   AF-A0A8T3SX88-F1
#
_cell.length_a   1.000
_cell.length_b   1.000
_cell.length_c   1.000
_cell.angle_alpha   90.00
_cell.angle_beta   90.00
_cell.angle_gamma   90.00
#
_symmetry.space_group_name_H-M   'P 1'
#
loop_
_entity.id
_entity.type
_entity.pdbx_description
1 polymer ?
#
loop_
_entity_poly.entity_id
_entity_poly.type
_entity_poly.pdbx_seq_one_letter_code
_entity_poly.pdbx_strand_id
1 'polypeptide(L)'
;MHSDLPIMTFASAADLREWLAKHHATSKGIRARIFKVSSGRQSMSFLELLDEGLCFGWSESKRVKGDDESYLQQFTPRRTKGTTSKRNQARVKQLIKEKRMTAAGLRALGPEI
;
A
#
# COMPACT_ATOMS: atom_id res chain seq x y z
N MET A 1 -3.87 -12.16 15.33
CA MET A 1 -4.97 -11.18 15.46
C MET A 1 -4.53 -9.86 14.81
N HIS A 2 -5.04 -9.53 13.62
CA HIS A 2 -4.76 -8.25 12.93
C HIS A 2 -5.96 -7.29 12.98
N SER A 3 -6.88 -7.53 13.91
CA SER A 3 -8.13 -6.78 14.04
C SER A 3 -7.96 -5.42 14.72
N ASP A 4 -6.77 -5.13 15.27
CA ASP A 4 -6.46 -3.92 16.06
C ASP A 4 -5.80 -2.79 15.25
N LEU A 5 -5.46 -3.02 13.97
CA LEU A 5 -4.88 -1.98 13.15
C LEU A 5 -5.91 -0.88 12.85
N PRO A 6 -5.54 0.42 12.94
CA PRO A 6 -6.47 1.52 12.70
C PRO A 6 -6.99 1.48 11.27
N ILE A 7 -8.27 1.81 11.10
CA ILE A 7 -8.89 1.98 9.78
C ILE A 7 -8.61 3.39 9.29
N MET A 8 -8.08 3.53 8.09
CA MET A 8 -7.79 4.82 7.48
C MET A 8 -8.32 4.88 6.05
N THR A 9 -8.79 6.06 5.65
CA THR A 9 -9.32 6.32 4.30
C THR A 9 -8.50 7.45 3.70
N PHE A 10 -8.11 7.29 2.44
CA PHE A 10 -7.35 8.28 1.68
C PHE A 10 -8.09 8.59 0.39
N ALA A 11 -8.14 9.87 -0.01
CA ALA A 11 -8.84 10.30 -1.21
C ALA A 11 -8.04 10.00 -2.49
N SER A 12 -6.70 9.97 -2.40
CA SER A 12 -5.77 9.79 -3.52
C SER A 12 -4.49 9.04 -3.12
N ALA A 13 -3.69 8.63 -4.12
CA ALA A 13 -2.33 8.13 -3.89
C ALA A 13 -1.43 9.13 -3.15
N ALA A 14 -1.60 10.44 -3.42
CA ALA A 14 -0.78 11.48 -2.82
C ALA A 14 -1.00 11.56 -1.30
N ASP A 15 -2.25 11.50 -0.85
CA ASP A 15 -2.59 11.52 0.59
C ASP A 15 -1.95 10.32 1.32
N LEU A 16 -1.99 9.13 0.71
CA LEU A 16 -1.35 7.94 1.26
C LEU A 16 0.17 8.10 1.30
N ARG A 17 0.77 8.65 0.24
CA ARG A 17 2.21 8.89 0.15
C ARG A 17 2.69 9.84 1.24
N GLU A 18 1.98 10.93 1.48
CA GLU A 18 2.30 11.88 2.55
C GLU A 18 2.23 11.24 3.93
N TRP A 19 1.23 10.39 4.15
CA TRP A 19 1.12 9.62 5.39
C TRP A 19 2.29 8.62 5.53
N LEU A 20 2.60 7.86 4.48
CA LEU A 20 3.73 6.93 4.50
C LEU A 20 5.06 7.64 4.72
N ALA A 21 5.28 8.81 4.13
CA ALA A 21 6.49 9.60 4.37
C ALA A 21 6.75 9.86 5.86
N LYS A 22 5.69 10.09 6.64
CA LYS A 22 5.76 10.36 8.08
C LYS A 22 5.75 9.09 8.94
N HIS A 23 5.09 8.01 8.49
CA HIS A 23 4.74 6.88 9.35
C HIS A 23 5.29 5.52 8.90
N HIS A 24 5.91 5.41 7.72
CA HIS A 24 6.30 4.11 7.16
C HIS A 24 7.27 3.31 8.06
N ALA A 25 8.10 3.99 8.84
CA ALA A 25 9.11 3.38 9.71
C ALA A 25 8.61 3.06 11.13
N THR A 26 7.55 3.73 11.59
CA THR A 26 7.09 3.66 12.99
C THR A 26 5.73 2.99 13.16
N SER A 27 4.89 3.01 12.12
CA SER A 27 3.57 2.39 12.16
C SER A 27 3.64 0.87 12.03
N LYS A 28 2.82 0.17 12.82
CA LYS A 28 2.62 -1.29 12.71
C LYS A 28 1.75 -1.68 11.50
N GLY A 29 1.17 -0.70 10.82
CA GLY A 29 0.27 -0.87 9.68
C GLY A 29 -1.11 -0.27 9.90
N ILE A 30 -1.95 -0.40 8.88
CA ILE A 30 -3.32 0.12 8.83
C ILE A 30 -4.25 -0.87 8.14
N ARG A 31 -5.55 -0.62 8.26
CA ARG A 31 -6.60 -1.20 7.42
C ARG A 31 -7.08 -0.10 6.47
N ALA A 32 -6.50 -0.04 5.28
CA ALA A 32 -6.86 0.95 4.28
C ALA A 32 -8.29 0.68 3.78
N ARG A 33 -9.20 1.65 3.99
CA ARG A 33 -10.55 1.63 3.46
C ARG A 33 -10.52 2.10 2.00
N ILE A 34 -11.10 1.30 1.13
CA ILE A 34 -11.28 1.61 -0.27
C ILE A 34 -12.77 1.46 -0.60
N PHE A 35 -13.37 2.53 -1.12
CA PHE A 35 -14.74 2.52 -1.58
C PHE A 35 -14.87 1.81 -2.92
N LYS A 36 -15.97 1.10 -3.10
CA LYS A 36 -16.34 0.46 -4.37
C LYS A 36 -16.70 1.57 -5.35
N VAL A 37 -16.37 1.37 -6.63
CA VAL A 37 -16.73 2.31 -7.71
C VAL A 37 -18.24 2.60 -7.72
N SER A 38 -19.06 1.57 -7.45
CA SER A 38 -20.52 1.68 -7.40
C SER A 38 -21.07 2.56 -6.27
N SER A 39 -20.26 2.91 -5.26
CA SER A 39 -20.70 3.78 -4.16
C SER A 39 -20.74 5.26 -4.53
N GLY A 40 -20.09 5.66 -5.63
CA GLY A 40 -19.94 7.08 -5.99
C GLY A 40 -19.02 7.87 -5.05
N ARG A 41 -18.44 7.24 -4.02
CA ARG A 41 -17.55 7.88 -3.06
C ARG A 41 -16.10 7.83 -3.54
N GLN A 42 -15.40 8.96 -3.45
CA GLN A 42 -14.00 9.05 -3.81
C GLN A 42 -13.11 8.38 -2.75
N SER A 43 -12.20 7.52 -3.20
CA SER A 43 -11.03 7.05 -2.45
C SER A 43 -9.95 6.64 -3.43
N MET A 44 -8.71 6.52 -2.94
CA MET A 44 -7.64 5.88 -3.69
C MET A 44 -8.05 4.46 -4.13
N SER A 45 -7.59 4.07 -5.30
CA SER A 45 -7.74 2.73 -5.84
C SER A 45 -6.81 1.73 -5.15
N PHE A 46 -7.10 0.43 -5.31
CA PHE A 46 -6.21 -0.63 -4.86
C PHE A 46 -4.84 -0.59 -5.54
N LEU A 47 -4.79 -0.16 -6.81
CA LEU A 47 -3.53 -0.07 -7.55
C LEU A 47 -2.65 1.04 -7.00
N GLU A 48 -3.23 2.18 -6.64
CA GLU A 48 -2.51 3.27 -5.98
C GLU A 48 -1.98 2.84 -4.61
N LEU A 49 -2.78 2.13 -3.81
CA LEU A 49 -2.33 1.54 -2.54
C LEU A 49 -1.14 0.59 -2.73
N LEU A 50 -1.21 -0.27 -3.75
CA LEU A 50 -0.13 -1.21 -4.08
C LEU A 50 1.15 -0.45 -4.48
N ASP A 51 1.04 0.50 -5.40
CA ASP A 51 2.20 1.22 -5.93
C ASP A 51 2.90 2.03 -4.83
N GLU A 52 2.16 2.79 -4.02
CA GLU A 52 2.74 3.50 -2.88
C GLU A 52 3.29 2.52 -1.82
N GLY A 53 2.62 1.38 -1.61
CA GLY A 53 3.15 0.31 -0.79
C GLY A 53 4.53 -0.16 -1.23
N LEU A 54 4.69 -0.45 -2.52
CA LEU A 54 5.98 -0.84 -3.08
C LEU A 54 7.03 0.27 -2.91
N CYS A 55 6.67 1.53 -3.17
CA CYS A 55 7.58 2.67 -3.01
C CYS A 55 8.15 2.80 -1.60
N PHE A 56 7.40 2.43 -0.56
CA PHE A 56 7.83 2.56 0.85
C PHE A 56 8.24 1.24 1.51
N GLY A 57 8.21 0.12 0.79
CA GLY A 57 8.55 -1.20 1.34
C GLY A 57 7.44 -1.80 2.20
N TRP A 58 6.21 -1.40 1.92
CA TRP A 58 4.97 -1.92 2.52
C TRP A 58 4.32 -2.94 1.59
N SER A 59 3.36 -3.68 2.15
CA SER A 59 2.60 -4.72 1.45
C SER A 59 1.16 -4.77 1.92
N GLU A 60 0.30 -5.00 0.96
CA GLU A 60 -1.07 -5.41 1.12
C GLU A 60 -1.17 -6.94 1.30
N SER A 61 -2.13 -7.39 2.12
CA SER A 61 -2.38 -8.82 2.33
C SER A 61 -3.87 -9.15 2.21
N LYS A 62 -4.55 -9.39 3.33
CA LYS A 62 -5.95 -9.76 3.32
C LYS A 62 -6.85 -8.58 2.99
N ARG A 63 -7.80 -8.83 2.10
CA ARG A 63 -8.99 -8.01 1.90
C ARG A 63 -10.12 -8.57 2.76
N VAL A 64 -10.81 -7.73 3.51
CA VAL A 64 -12.00 -8.11 4.26
C VAL A 64 -13.16 -7.15 3.96
N LYS A 65 -14.40 -7.61 4.16
CA LYS A 65 -15.57 -6.73 4.03
C LYS A 65 -15.43 -5.55 5.00
N GLY A 66 -15.71 -4.35 4.49
CA GLY A 66 -15.86 -3.14 5.29
C GLY A 66 -17.34 -2.94 5.60
N ASP A 67 -17.87 -1.80 5.19
CA ASP A 67 -19.31 -1.57 5.09
C ASP A 67 -19.87 -2.03 3.73
N ASP A 68 -21.11 -1.67 3.41
CA ASP A 68 -21.74 -2.08 2.14
C ASP A 68 -21.17 -1.34 0.93
N GLU A 69 -20.53 -0.20 1.13
CA GLU A 69 -19.92 0.63 0.10
C GLU A 69 -18.42 0.40 -0.05
N SER A 70 -17.78 -0.27 0.90
CA SER A 70 -16.33 -0.33 0.99
C SER A 70 -15.78 -1.73 1.27
N TYR A 71 -14.47 -1.89 1.09
CA TYR A 71 -13.72 -2.98 1.71
C TYR A 71 -12.52 -2.42 2.48
N LEU A 72 -11.94 -3.27 3.33
CA LEU A 72 -10.75 -2.93 4.10
C LEU A 72 -9.59 -3.82 3.63
N GLN A 73 -8.52 -3.19 3.17
CA GLN A 73 -7.29 -3.85 2.77
C GLN A 73 -6.28 -3.75 3.91
N GLN A 74 -5.83 -4.89 4.44
CA GLN A 74 -4.73 -4.89 5.40
C GLN A 74 -3.44 -4.46 4.68
N PHE A 75 -2.77 -3.46 5.26
CA PHE A 75 -1.61 -2.81 4.68
C PHE A 75 -0.56 -2.55 5.77
N THR A 76 0.59 -3.19 5.66
CA THR A 76 1.60 -3.23 6.73
C THR A 76 3.02 -3.11 6.15
N PRO A 77 4.01 -2.68 6.94
CA PRO A 77 5.42 -2.81 6.55
C PRO A 77 5.74 -4.27 6.16
N ARG A 78 6.57 -4.48 5.14
CA ARG A 78 7.06 -5.83 4.81
C ARG A 78 7.94 -6.35 5.92
N ARG A 79 7.74 -7.62 6.28
CA ARG A 79 8.61 -8.35 7.21
C ARG A 79 9.76 -9.05 6.51
N THR A 80 9.53 -9.50 5.27
CA THR A 80 10.52 -10.20 4.45
C THR A 80 11.05 -9.27 3.37
N LYS A 81 12.32 -9.47 3.00
CA LYS A 81 12.91 -8.77 1.85
C LYS A 81 12.43 -9.40 0.54
N GLY A 82 12.24 -8.56 -0.48
CA GLY A 82 11.85 -8.96 -1.83
C GLY A 82 10.36 -9.24 -2.01
N THR A 83 10.02 -9.63 -3.24
CA THR A 83 8.69 -10.13 -3.61
C THR A 83 8.83 -11.27 -4.62
N THR A 84 8.09 -12.36 -4.40
CA THR A 84 7.99 -13.50 -5.34
C THR A 84 6.87 -13.32 -6.37
N SER A 85 6.01 -12.31 -6.20
CA SER A 85 4.96 -11.98 -7.15
C SER A 85 5.54 -11.31 -8.41
N LYS A 86 5.48 -11.99 -9.56
CA LYS A 86 5.89 -11.45 -10.87
C LYS A 86 5.23 -10.10 -11.18
N ARG A 87 3.96 -9.94 -10.80
CA ARG A 87 3.22 -8.68 -10.96
C ARG A 87 3.87 -7.56 -10.15
N ASN A 88 4.21 -7.81 -8.89
CA ASN A 88 4.83 -6.80 -8.04
C ASN A 88 6.25 -6.51 -8.52
N GLN A 89 6.97 -7.51 -9.04
CA GLN A 89 8.29 -7.29 -9.63
C GLN A 89 8.22 -6.35 -10.83
N ALA A 90 7.30 -6.59 -11.77
CA ALA A 90 7.09 -5.71 -12.91
C ALA A 90 6.69 -4.29 -12.48
N ARG A 91 5.85 -4.16 -11.44
CA ARG A 91 5.48 -2.84 -10.88
C ARG A 91 6.67 -2.12 -10.27
N VAL A 92 7.51 -2.81 -9.50
CA VAL A 92 8.74 -2.23 -8.93
C VAL A 92 9.65 -1.69 -10.02
N LYS A 93 9.89 -2.46 -11.09
CA LYS A 93 10.69 -1.99 -12.25
C LYS A 93 10.15 -0.69 -12.83
N GLN A 94 8.84 -0.62 -13.03
CA GLN A 94 8.19 0.57 -13.54
C GLN A 94 8.34 1.76 -12.58
N LEU A 95 8.11 1.55 -11.28
CA LEU A 95 8.23 2.59 -10.25
C LEU A 95 9.68 3.08 -10.08
N ILE A 96 10.69 2.23 -10.31
CA ILE A 96 12.10 2.62 -10.38
C ILE A 96 12.33 3.53 -11.58
N LYS A 97 11.84 3.15 -12.77
CA LYS A 97 11.96 3.95 -14.00
C LYS A 97 11.28 5.33 -13.84
N GLU A 98 10.16 5.37 -13.13
CA GLU A 98 9.41 6.59 -12.80
C GLU A 98 10.05 7.41 -11.66
N LYS A 99 11.14 6.93 -11.06
CA LYS A 99 11.83 7.56 -9.92
C LYS A 99 10.91 7.79 -8.71
N ARG A 100 9.89 6.94 -8.53
CA ARG A 100 8.93 7.03 -7.42
C ARG A 100 9.36 6.28 -6.17
N MET A 101 10.26 5.30 -6.33
CA MET A 101 10.77 4.48 -5.23
C MET A 101 11.50 5.30 -4.18
N THR A 102 11.29 4.97 -2.91
CA THR A 102 12.05 5.54 -1.80
C THR A 102 13.20 4.61 -1.42
N ALA A 103 14.16 5.13 -0.64
CA ALA A 103 15.22 4.30 -0.06
C ALA A 103 14.67 3.14 0.79
N ALA A 104 13.52 3.34 1.48
CA ALA A 104 12.87 2.27 2.24
C ALA A 104 12.33 1.16 1.33
N GLY A 105 11.66 1.52 0.24
CA GLY A 105 11.19 0.56 -0.77
C GLY A 105 12.33 -0.22 -1.40
N LEU A 106 13.40 0.45 -1.81
CA LEU A 106 14.58 -0.20 -2.40
C LEU A 106 15.28 -1.15 -1.41
N ARG A 107 15.40 -0.77 -0.14
CA ARG A 107 15.96 -1.67 0.90
C ARG A 107 15.09 -2.89 1.15
N ALA A 108 13.76 -2.72 1.11
CA ALA A 108 12.82 -3.79 1.36
C ALA A 108 12.71 -4.75 0.18
N LEU A 109 12.74 -4.26 -1.05
CA LEU A 109 12.47 -5.05 -2.25
C LEU A 109 13.75 -5.46 -2.99
N GLY A 110 14.83 -4.70 -2.87
CA GLY A 110 16.05 -4.87 -3.64
C GLY A 110 16.05 -3.97 -4.88
N PRO A 111 17.19 -3.38 -5.24
CA PRO A 111 17.29 -2.47 -6.40
C PRO A 111 17.24 -3.20 -7.76
N GLU A 112 17.39 -4.53 -7.77
CA GLU A 112 17.55 -5.34 -8.99
C GLU A 112 16.32 -6.20 -9.33
N ILE A 113 15.19 -5.96 -8.68
CA ILE A 113 13.94 -6.69 -8.99
C ILE A 113 13.59 -6.54 -10.46
#